data_AF-A0A930VBP9-F1
#
_entry.id   AF-A0A930VBP9-F1
#
_cell.length_a   1.000
_cell.length_b   1.000
_cell.length_c   1.000
_cell.angle_alpha   90.00
_cell.angle_beta   90.00
_cell.angle_gamma   90.00
#
_symmetry.space_group_name_H-M   'P 1'
#
loop_
_entity.id
_entity.type
_entity.pdbx_description
1 polymer ?
#
loop_
_entity_poly.entity_id
_entity_poly.type
_entity_poly.pdbx_seq_one_letter_code
_entity_poly.pdbx_strand_id
1 'polypeptide(L)'
;MRHLYACQVRWADLHGDGTVGNVFHVDYLQEARLDLLRHHDTSPTPNPGEGLVVVRTVVEYLQPIRYDDAPLTVGTWVSDLRAASFTLGYELSTSAGVHARATTRLAAYVFASERPRRLTPEERARLETNRDDPPFEDVRTPAATWETGTVHRRPIRVRFSDVDLLGHVNNVRYFDYVHEANLEVLMDVFQEARVSGTVETVVARSEMDHVAQMNLRPEAYDVWSRVSAVGQTSVTLDSEIHDPLDGDRLMARSRVVEVNVDPEGRPAPWHEKHHELFVSRIG
;
A
#
# COMPACT_ATOMS: atom_id res chain seq x y z
N MET A 1 -5.29 24.38 -3.50
CA MET A 1 -6.70 23.95 -3.40
C MET A 1 -6.72 22.46 -3.73
N ARG A 2 -7.27 21.62 -2.86
CA ARG A 2 -7.31 20.16 -3.06
C ARG A 2 -8.10 19.81 -4.32
N HIS A 3 -7.60 18.88 -5.12
CA HIS A 3 -8.35 18.28 -6.24
C HIS A 3 -9.35 17.28 -5.67
N LEU A 4 -10.59 17.32 -6.13
CA LEU A 4 -11.64 16.41 -5.66
C LEU A 4 -12.03 15.46 -6.78
N TYR A 5 -11.83 14.17 -6.55
CA TYR A 5 -12.26 13.12 -7.46
C TYR A 5 -13.42 12.34 -6.84
N ALA A 6 -14.55 12.26 -7.55
CA ALA A 6 -15.69 11.46 -7.13
C ALA A 6 -15.57 10.06 -7.76
N CYS A 7 -15.42 9.04 -6.91
CA CYS A 7 -15.27 7.65 -7.30
C CYS A 7 -16.46 6.84 -6.81
N GLN A 8 -17.12 6.09 -7.69
CA GLN A 8 -18.15 5.16 -7.26
C GLN A 8 -17.52 3.91 -6.64
N VAL A 9 -17.98 3.55 -5.44
CA VAL A 9 -17.60 2.27 -4.82
C VAL A 9 -18.16 1.13 -5.67
N ARG A 10 -17.31 0.18 -6.04
CA ARG A 10 -17.70 -0.94 -6.90
C ARG A 10 -18.06 -2.14 -6.06
N TRP A 11 -19.10 -2.87 -6.47
CA TRP A 11 -19.48 -4.14 -5.85
C TRP A 11 -18.34 -5.17 -5.81
N ALA A 12 -17.46 -5.17 -6.82
CA ALA A 12 -16.32 -6.08 -6.90
C ALA A 12 -15.22 -5.78 -5.86
N ASP A 13 -15.22 -4.57 -5.29
CA ASP A 13 -14.20 -4.13 -4.34
C ASP A 13 -14.58 -4.48 -2.88
N LEU A 14 -15.77 -5.07 -2.68
CA LEU A 14 -16.33 -5.37 -1.37
C LEU A 14 -15.95 -6.77 -0.87
N HIS A 15 -15.65 -6.85 0.42
CA HIS A 15 -15.65 -8.09 1.19
C HIS A 15 -17.08 -8.58 1.46
N GLY A 16 -17.19 -9.82 1.98
CA GLY A 16 -18.49 -10.45 2.25
C GLY A 16 -19.34 -9.74 3.32
N ASP A 17 -18.73 -8.88 4.13
CA ASP A 17 -19.38 -8.01 5.12
C ASP A 17 -19.85 -6.66 4.53
N GLY A 18 -19.61 -6.42 3.22
CA GLY A 18 -20.01 -5.22 2.51
C GLY A 18 -19.06 -4.03 2.71
N THR A 19 -17.85 -4.25 3.26
CA THR A 19 -16.81 -3.22 3.36
C THR A 19 -15.82 -3.32 2.19
N VAL A 20 -15.23 -2.19 1.78
CA VAL A 20 -14.20 -2.19 0.74
C VAL A 20 -12.93 -2.82 1.27
N GLY A 21 -12.33 -3.72 0.51
CA GLY A 21 -11.07 -4.34 0.89
C GLY A 21 -9.90 -3.36 0.96
N ASN A 22 -9.00 -3.60 1.90
CA ASN A 22 -7.89 -2.68 2.21
C ASN A 22 -7.00 -2.39 1.00
N VAL A 23 -6.77 -3.39 0.15
CA VAL A 23 -5.94 -3.26 -1.06
C VAL A 23 -6.57 -2.37 -2.13
N PHE A 24 -7.91 -2.34 -2.24
CA PHE A 24 -8.63 -1.53 -3.23
C PHE A 24 -8.59 -0.02 -2.94
N HIS A 25 -8.21 0.37 -1.72
CA HIS A 25 -8.00 1.78 -1.41
C HIS A 25 -6.92 2.38 -2.33
N VAL A 26 -5.87 1.62 -2.63
CA VAL A 26 -4.76 2.07 -3.48
C VAL A 26 -5.18 2.21 -4.95
N ASP A 27 -6.14 1.41 -5.42
CA ASP A 27 -6.75 1.61 -6.74
C ASP A 27 -7.47 2.98 -6.81
N TYR A 28 -8.26 3.35 -5.79
CA TYR A 28 -8.90 4.67 -5.73
C TYR A 28 -7.88 5.83 -5.66
N LEU A 29 -6.77 5.65 -4.94
CA LEU A 29 -5.67 6.63 -4.92
C LEU A 29 -5.07 6.82 -6.32
N GLN A 30 -4.88 5.72 -7.06
CA GLN A 30 -4.36 5.75 -8.41
C GLN A 30 -5.31 6.44 -9.37
N GLU A 31 -6.61 6.19 -9.28
CA GLU A 31 -7.62 6.85 -10.11
C GLU A 31 -7.68 8.35 -9.86
N ALA A 32 -7.79 8.76 -8.59
CA ALA A 32 -7.79 10.17 -8.20
C ALA A 32 -6.51 10.90 -8.63
N ARG A 33 -5.36 10.22 -8.53
CA ARG A 33 -4.07 10.73 -9.02
C ARG A 33 -4.10 10.92 -10.53
N LEU A 34 -4.51 9.91 -11.30
CA LEU A 34 -4.58 10.01 -12.76
C LEU A 34 -5.53 11.12 -13.19
N ASP A 35 -6.64 11.30 -12.48
CA ASP A 35 -7.59 12.37 -12.71
C ASP A 35 -6.97 13.76 -12.44
N LEU A 36 -6.29 13.95 -11.30
CA LEU A 36 -5.52 15.16 -10.99
C LEU A 36 -4.48 15.44 -12.08
N LEU A 37 -3.70 14.44 -12.46
CA LEU A 37 -2.60 14.60 -13.43
C LEU A 37 -3.10 15.00 -14.82
N ARG A 38 -4.28 14.50 -15.23
CA ARG A 38 -4.95 14.90 -16.48
C ARG A 38 -5.50 16.31 -16.41
N HIS A 39 -6.21 16.66 -15.33
CA HIS A 39 -6.88 17.96 -15.21
C HIS A 39 -5.90 19.13 -15.03
N HIS A 40 -4.74 18.89 -14.43
CA HIS A 40 -3.73 19.93 -14.22
C HIS A 40 -2.63 19.95 -15.29
N ASP A 41 -2.73 19.16 -16.36
CA ASP A 41 -1.67 18.97 -17.38
C ASP A 41 -0.29 18.69 -16.73
N THR A 42 -0.34 17.99 -15.59
CA THR A 42 0.85 17.62 -14.79
C THR A 42 1.29 16.19 -15.07
N SER A 43 0.57 15.46 -15.94
CA SER A 43 1.20 14.36 -16.67
C SER A 43 2.44 14.98 -17.32
N PRO A 44 3.67 14.65 -16.89
CA PRO A 44 4.84 15.11 -17.60
C PRO A 44 4.58 14.72 -19.05
N THR A 45 4.52 15.68 -19.97
CA THR A 45 4.51 15.40 -21.40
C THR A 45 5.92 14.94 -21.68
N PRO A 46 6.19 13.64 -21.53
CA PRO A 46 7.54 13.20 -21.41
C PRO A 46 8.11 13.23 -22.82
N ASN A 47 9.40 13.52 -22.96
CA ASN A 47 10.07 12.99 -24.14
C ASN A 47 9.74 11.49 -24.21
N PRO A 48 9.52 10.91 -25.41
CA PRO A 48 9.20 9.49 -25.53
C PRO A 48 10.14 8.64 -24.65
N GLY A 49 9.58 7.87 -23.71
CA GLY A 49 10.36 7.06 -22.77
C GLY A 49 10.63 7.70 -21.40
N GLU A 50 10.01 8.82 -21.04
CA GLU A 50 9.96 9.35 -19.67
C GLU A 50 8.56 9.15 -19.04
N GLY A 51 8.47 9.24 -17.70
CA GLY A 51 7.20 9.12 -16.99
C GLY A 51 7.32 9.35 -15.49
N LEU A 52 6.25 9.04 -14.76
CA LEU A 52 6.25 9.02 -13.30
C LEU A 52 6.26 7.57 -12.81
N VAL A 53 7.11 7.28 -11.83
CA VAL A 53 7.11 6.01 -11.11
C VAL A 53 6.69 6.23 -9.66
N VAL A 54 5.88 5.32 -9.13
CA VAL A 54 5.55 5.29 -7.71
C VAL A 54 6.72 4.70 -6.94
N VAL A 55 7.24 5.45 -5.98
CA VAL A 55 8.40 5.05 -5.16
C VAL A 55 7.94 4.55 -3.80
N ARG A 56 6.92 5.19 -3.24
CA ARG A 56 6.38 4.83 -1.92
C ARG A 56 4.90 5.16 -1.83
N THR A 57 4.13 4.30 -1.21
CA THR A 57 2.74 4.56 -0.82
C THR A 57 2.53 4.19 0.64
N VAL A 58 1.83 5.04 1.38
CA VAL A 58 1.45 4.82 2.78
C VAL A 58 -0.04 5.08 2.91
N VAL A 59 -0.76 4.19 3.57
CA VAL A 59 -2.21 4.30 3.81
C VAL A 59 -2.47 4.09 5.30
N GLU A 60 -3.19 5.02 5.92
CA GLU A 60 -3.79 4.89 7.25
C GLU A 60 -5.29 4.69 7.10
N TYR A 61 -5.77 3.55 7.60
CA TYR A 61 -7.18 3.17 7.57
C TYR A 61 -7.82 3.58 8.89
N LEU A 62 -8.82 4.46 8.82
CA LEU A 62 -9.44 5.07 10.00
C LEU A 62 -10.79 4.41 10.34
N GLN A 63 -11.57 4.07 9.32
CA GLN A 63 -12.83 3.36 9.45
C GLN A 63 -13.24 2.72 8.11
N PRO A 64 -14.12 1.70 8.12
CA PRO A 64 -14.46 0.96 6.90
C PRO A 64 -15.29 1.80 5.91
N ILE A 65 -14.89 1.79 4.63
CA ILE A 65 -15.72 2.27 3.53
C ILE A 65 -16.78 1.19 3.23
N ARG A 66 -18.05 1.56 3.24
CA ARG A 66 -19.16 0.69 2.82
C ARG A 66 -19.72 1.13 1.48
N TYR A 67 -20.44 0.24 0.82
CA TYR A 67 -21.22 0.62 -0.35
C TYR A 67 -22.23 1.72 0.01
N ASP A 68 -22.25 2.76 -0.81
CA ASP A 68 -23.22 3.85 -0.79
C ASP A 68 -23.54 4.22 -2.25
N ASP A 69 -24.75 4.69 -2.50
CA ASP A 69 -25.12 5.25 -3.80
C ASP A 69 -24.39 6.58 -4.03
N ALA A 70 -24.08 7.32 -2.97
CA ALA A 70 -23.23 8.49 -3.03
C ALA A 70 -21.76 8.10 -3.27
N PRO A 71 -21.04 8.81 -4.15
CA PRO A 71 -19.66 8.47 -4.46
C PRO A 71 -18.72 8.73 -3.27
N LEU A 72 -17.67 7.92 -3.19
CA LEU A 72 -16.50 8.22 -2.39
C LEU A 72 -15.82 9.47 -2.96
N THR A 73 -15.52 10.45 -2.10
CA THR A 73 -14.73 11.62 -2.48
C THR A 73 -13.26 11.39 -2.11
N VAL A 74 -12.38 11.45 -3.10
CA VAL A 74 -10.93 11.38 -2.90
C VAL A 74 -10.34 12.77 -3.10
N GLY A 75 -10.03 13.45 -2.00
CA GLY A 75 -9.28 14.69 -2.01
C GLY A 75 -7.80 14.40 -2.24
N THR A 76 -7.17 15.06 -3.22
CA THR A 76 -5.76 14.84 -3.58
C THR A 76 -5.03 16.18 -3.72
N TRP A 77 -3.82 16.28 -3.17
CA TRP A 77 -2.99 17.48 -3.22
C TRP A 77 -1.50 17.15 -3.16
N VAL A 78 -0.63 18.10 -3.49
CA VAL A 78 0.83 17.99 -3.35
C VAL A 78 1.25 18.38 -1.94
N SER A 79 1.79 17.44 -1.16
CA SER A 79 2.23 17.66 0.23
C SER A 79 3.73 17.91 0.39
N ASP A 80 4.55 17.40 -0.54
CA ASP A 80 5.99 17.66 -0.59
C ASP A 80 6.45 17.79 -2.05
N LEU A 81 7.43 18.67 -2.30
CA LEU A 81 7.96 18.94 -3.64
C LEU A 81 9.48 19.09 -3.60
N ARG A 82 10.18 18.14 -4.23
CA ARG A 82 11.64 18.08 -4.32
C ARG A 82 12.12 18.22 -5.77
N ALA A 83 13.43 18.17 -5.98
CA ALA A 83 14.03 18.40 -7.30
C ALA A 83 13.63 17.37 -8.37
N ALA A 84 13.40 16.11 -7.99
CA ALA A 84 13.12 14.99 -8.90
C ALA A 84 11.89 14.15 -8.49
N SER A 85 11.23 14.55 -7.41
CA SER A 85 10.11 13.80 -6.83
C SER A 85 9.14 14.75 -6.15
N PHE A 86 7.89 14.34 -6.03
CA PHE A 86 6.87 15.00 -5.24
C PHE A 86 6.04 13.95 -4.50
N THR A 87 5.38 14.37 -3.44
CA THR A 87 4.47 13.52 -2.66
C THR A 87 3.07 14.07 -2.81
N LEU A 88 2.14 13.19 -3.14
CA LEU A 88 0.71 13.46 -3.06
C LEU A 88 0.19 13.06 -1.69
N GLY A 89 -0.63 13.91 -1.09
CA GLY A 89 -1.47 13.59 0.06
C GLY A 89 -2.90 13.30 -0.39
N TYR A 90 -3.57 12.41 0.34
CA TYR A 90 -4.92 11.95 0.03
C TYR A 90 -5.80 11.90 1.27
N GLU A 91 -7.10 12.17 1.05
CA GLU A 91 -8.16 11.96 2.02
C GLU A 91 -9.36 11.31 1.33
N LEU A 92 -9.74 10.12 1.77
CA LEU A 92 -10.90 9.38 1.27
C LEU A 92 -12.06 9.64 2.24
N SER A 93 -13.13 10.26 1.76
CA SER A 93 -14.26 10.66 2.60
C SER A 93 -15.62 10.42 1.93
N THR A 94 -16.62 10.25 2.79
CA THR A 94 -18.06 10.23 2.43
C THR A 94 -18.81 11.21 3.33
N SER A 95 -20.13 11.25 3.24
CA SER A 95 -20.97 11.96 4.21
C SER A 95 -20.78 11.48 5.66
N ALA A 96 -20.34 10.23 5.87
CA ALA A 96 -20.06 9.67 7.19
C ALA A 96 -18.70 10.13 7.79
N GLY A 97 -17.88 10.85 7.02
CA GLY A 97 -16.57 11.34 7.44
C GLY A 97 -15.40 10.73 6.65
N VAL A 98 -14.20 10.87 7.21
CA VAL A 98 -12.95 10.40 6.60
C VAL A 98 -12.74 8.92 6.92
N HIS A 99 -12.49 8.12 5.90
CA HIS A 99 -12.29 6.67 6.00
C HIS A 99 -10.83 6.27 5.95
N ALA A 100 -10.03 6.96 5.14
CA ALA A 100 -8.61 6.73 5.03
C ALA A 100 -7.86 8.00 4.67
N ARG A 101 -6.60 8.03 5.06
CA ARG A 101 -5.62 9.03 4.61
C ARG A 101 -4.46 8.30 3.97
N ALA A 102 -3.84 8.91 2.97
CA ALA A 102 -2.68 8.30 2.34
C ALA A 102 -1.66 9.31 1.85
N THR A 103 -0.46 8.83 1.58
CA THR A 103 0.53 9.54 0.78
C THR A 103 1.08 8.64 -0.31
N THR A 104 1.40 9.22 -1.47
CA THR A 104 2.15 8.54 -2.52
C THR A 104 3.28 9.43 -3.02
N ARG A 105 4.51 8.94 -2.92
CA ARG A 105 5.69 9.61 -3.47
C ARG A 105 5.95 9.14 -4.90
N LEU A 106 6.01 10.10 -5.82
CA LEU A 106 6.31 9.88 -7.23
C LEU A 106 7.66 10.48 -7.59
N ALA A 107 8.39 9.81 -8.48
CA ALA A 107 9.62 10.33 -9.09
C ALA A 107 9.43 10.49 -10.59
N ALA A 108 9.91 11.62 -11.13
CA ALA A 108 10.06 11.77 -12.58
C ALA A 108 11.22 10.89 -13.05
N TYR A 109 11.01 10.14 -14.12
CA TYR A 109 11.85 9.00 -14.46
C TYR A 109 12.08 8.89 -15.97
N VAL A 110 13.27 8.42 -16.35
CA VAL A 110 13.66 8.12 -17.73
C VAL A 110 13.80 6.61 -17.86
N PHE A 111 12.85 5.95 -18.51
CA PHE A 111 12.76 4.48 -18.59
C PHE A 111 13.97 3.87 -19.31
N ALA A 112 14.43 4.49 -20.41
CA ALA A 112 15.55 3.96 -21.20
C ALA A 112 16.87 3.87 -20.41
N SER A 113 17.05 4.69 -19.37
CA SER A 113 18.27 4.72 -18.56
C SER A 113 18.06 4.26 -17.12
N GLU A 114 16.84 3.87 -16.77
CA GLU A 114 16.41 3.48 -15.42
C GLU A 114 16.86 4.49 -14.33
N ARG A 115 16.67 5.79 -14.59
CA ARG A 115 17.13 6.85 -13.69
C ARG A 115 16.07 7.92 -13.42
N PRO A 116 15.99 8.43 -12.18
CA PRO A 116 15.23 9.62 -11.89
C PRO A 116 15.78 10.83 -12.66
N ARG A 117 14.89 11.69 -13.15
CA ARG A 117 15.23 13.00 -13.71
C ARG A 117 14.69 14.13 -12.84
N ARG A 118 15.27 15.31 -13.00
CA ARG A 118 14.73 16.52 -12.38
C ARG A 118 13.37 16.87 -12.99
N LEU A 119 12.50 17.43 -12.16
CA LEU A 119 11.29 18.09 -12.61
C LEU A 119 11.68 19.37 -13.36
N THR A 120 11.02 19.65 -14.48
CA THR A 120 11.22 20.91 -15.20
C THR A 120 10.65 22.08 -14.39
N PRO A 121 11.09 23.32 -14.65
CA PRO A 121 10.52 24.50 -13.99
C PRO A 121 9.00 24.60 -14.17
N GLU A 122 8.49 24.21 -15.35
CA GLU A 122 7.06 24.22 -15.68
C GLU A 122 6.28 23.14 -14.92
N GLU A 123 6.78 21.90 -14.88
CA GLU A 123 6.19 20.82 -14.07
C GLU A 123 6.11 21.23 -12.61
N ARG A 124 7.20 21.81 -12.08
CA ARG A 124 7.28 22.27 -10.70
C ARG A 124 6.27 23.38 -10.41
N ALA A 125 6.16 24.38 -11.29
CA ALA A 125 5.21 25.48 -11.13
C ALA A 125 3.76 24.98 -11.12
N ARG A 126 3.40 24.01 -11.97
CA ARG A 126 2.06 23.40 -11.96
C ARG A 126 1.77 22.66 -10.64
N LEU A 127 2.72 21.85 -10.16
CA LEU A 127 2.58 21.12 -8.89
C LEU A 127 2.45 22.06 -7.68
N GLU A 128 3.05 23.26 -7.72
CA GLU A 128 2.94 24.25 -6.64
C GLU A 128 1.51 24.79 -6.44
N THR A 129 0.66 24.75 -7.48
CA THR A 129 -0.71 25.30 -7.42
C THR A 129 -1.66 24.51 -6.51
N ASN A 130 -1.38 23.23 -6.28
CA ASN A 130 -2.18 22.32 -5.46
C ASN A 130 -1.43 21.89 -4.19
N ARG A 131 -0.73 22.83 -3.55
CA ARG A 131 -0.03 22.62 -2.28
C ARG A 131 -1.00 22.63 -1.10
N ASP A 132 -0.79 21.71 -0.16
CA ASP A 132 -1.39 21.71 1.19
C ASP A 132 -0.52 20.87 2.14
N ASP A 133 -0.77 20.93 3.45
CA ASP A 133 0.00 20.19 4.46
C ASP A 133 -0.19 18.67 4.31
N PRO A 134 0.82 17.85 4.69
CA PRO A 134 0.68 16.40 4.63
C PRO A 134 -0.46 15.92 5.55
N PRO A 135 -1.21 14.87 5.16
CA PRO A 135 -2.33 14.38 5.95
C PRO A 135 -1.91 13.72 7.28
N PHE A 136 -0.65 13.30 7.37
CA PHE A 136 0.03 12.77 8.56
C PHE A 136 1.55 12.85 8.35
N GLU A 137 2.31 12.68 9.42
CA GLU A 137 3.77 12.59 9.34
C GLU A 137 4.20 11.19 8.84
N ASP A 138 4.80 11.10 7.66
CA ASP A 138 5.36 9.85 7.14
C ASP A 138 6.77 9.62 7.67
N VAL A 139 6.85 8.93 8.82
CA VAL A 139 8.12 8.52 9.41
C VAL A 139 8.57 7.21 8.76
N ARG A 140 9.67 7.29 7.99
CA ARG A 140 10.26 6.09 7.40
C ARG A 140 10.89 5.22 8.48
N THR A 141 10.42 3.99 8.60
CA THR A 141 11.11 3.03 9.48
C THR A 141 12.31 2.40 8.76
N PRO A 142 13.43 2.16 9.43
CA PRO A 142 14.56 1.43 8.86
C PRO A 142 14.16 0.08 8.28
N ALA A 143 14.89 -0.35 7.26
CA ALA A 143 14.71 -1.67 6.67
C ALA A 143 14.94 -2.78 7.71
N ALA A 144 14.12 -3.82 7.62
CA ALA A 144 14.28 -5.03 8.41
C ALA A 144 15.61 -5.73 8.11
N THR A 145 16.17 -6.40 9.12
CA THR A 145 17.30 -7.32 8.97
C THR A 145 16.80 -8.75 8.95
N TRP A 146 16.93 -9.45 7.83
CA TRP A 146 16.37 -10.80 7.67
C TRP A 146 17.31 -11.85 8.25
N GLU A 147 17.04 -12.31 9.49
CA GLU A 147 17.72 -13.46 10.08
C GLU A 147 17.13 -14.78 9.55
N THR A 148 17.97 -15.80 9.39
CA THR A 148 17.55 -17.10 8.89
C THR A 148 16.82 -17.87 10.00
N GLY A 149 15.51 -18.14 9.84
CA GLY A 149 14.74 -19.03 10.72
C GLY A 149 13.38 -18.51 11.20
N THR A 150 13.11 -17.21 11.10
CA THR A 150 11.85 -16.55 11.54
C THR A 150 11.03 -15.99 10.37
N VAL A 151 11.46 -16.26 9.14
CA VAL A 151 10.89 -15.69 7.92
C VAL A 151 9.89 -16.67 7.31
N HIS A 152 8.64 -16.25 7.23
CA HIS A 152 7.63 -16.91 6.41
C HIS A 152 7.92 -16.62 4.94
N ARG A 153 7.98 -17.64 4.10
CA ARG A 153 8.27 -17.50 2.67
C ARG A 153 7.11 -18.00 1.85
N ARG A 154 6.54 -17.12 1.03
CA ARG A 154 5.44 -17.44 0.15
C ARG A 154 5.80 -17.16 -1.31
N PRO A 155 5.78 -18.18 -2.18
CA PRO A 155 5.95 -17.97 -3.61
C PRO A 155 4.69 -17.31 -4.20
N ILE A 156 4.88 -16.20 -4.92
CA ILE A 156 3.83 -15.46 -5.64
C ILE A 156 4.08 -15.56 -7.14
N ARG A 157 3.07 -16.00 -7.88
CA ARG A 157 3.07 -15.96 -9.34
C ARG A 157 2.31 -14.74 -9.84
N VAL A 158 2.95 -13.96 -10.70
CA VAL A 158 2.34 -12.79 -11.35
C VAL A 158 1.24 -13.25 -12.30
N ARG A 159 0.06 -12.65 -12.19
CA ARG A 159 -1.07 -12.94 -13.09
C ARG A 159 -1.02 -12.01 -14.28
N PHE A 160 -1.57 -12.45 -15.41
CA PHE A 160 -1.65 -11.62 -16.62
C PHE A 160 -2.38 -10.29 -16.36
N SER A 161 -3.42 -10.30 -15.52
CA SER A 161 -4.19 -9.11 -15.12
C SER A 161 -3.41 -8.10 -14.27
N ASP A 162 -2.28 -8.50 -13.70
CA ASP A 162 -1.54 -7.67 -12.76
C ASP A 162 -0.56 -6.73 -13.49
N VAL A 163 -0.40 -6.92 -14.81
CA VAL A 163 0.57 -6.23 -15.65
C VAL A 163 -0.06 -4.99 -16.29
N ASP A 164 0.68 -3.89 -16.27
CA ASP A 164 0.28 -2.65 -16.92
C ASP A 164 0.67 -2.61 -18.42
N LEU A 165 0.35 -1.51 -19.08
CA LEU A 165 0.66 -1.31 -20.51
C LEU A 165 2.16 -1.24 -20.83
N LEU A 166 3.02 -1.04 -19.81
CA LEU A 166 4.47 -1.03 -19.96
C LEU A 166 5.08 -2.42 -19.78
N GLY A 167 4.26 -3.44 -19.49
CA GLY A 167 4.72 -4.82 -19.30
C GLY A 167 5.25 -5.11 -17.89
N HIS A 168 5.10 -4.17 -16.95
CA HIS A 168 5.48 -4.34 -15.55
C HIS A 168 4.27 -4.64 -14.70
N VAL A 169 4.47 -5.29 -13.55
CA VAL A 169 3.42 -5.42 -12.54
C VAL A 169 3.01 -4.03 -12.06
N ASN A 170 1.71 -3.75 -12.09
CA ASN A 170 1.15 -2.50 -11.61
C ASN A 170 1.47 -2.32 -10.11
N ASN A 171 2.01 -1.15 -9.76
CA ASN A 171 2.36 -0.76 -8.38
C ASN A 171 1.30 -1.13 -7.31
N VAL A 172 0.00 -1.04 -7.61
CA VAL A 172 -1.05 -1.35 -6.63
C VAL A 172 -1.12 -2.83 -6.28
N ARG A 173 -0.72 -3.72 -7.21
CA ARG A 173 -0.79 -5.19 -7.04
C ARG A 173 0.25 -5.74 -6.07
N TYR A 174 1.28 -4.97 -5.74
CA TYR A 174 2.25 -5.34 -4.71
C TYR A 174 1.60 -5.47 -3.33
N PHE A 175 0.55 -4.67 -3.05
CA PHE A 175 -0.22 -4.77 -1.82
C PHE A 175 -0.95 -6.12 -1.75
N ASP A 176 -1.55 -6.58 -2.86
CA ASP A 176 -2.22 -7.88 -2.91
C ASP A 176 -1.26 -9.02 -2.52
N TYR A 177 -0.05 -9.02 -3.09
CA TYR A 177 0.95 -10.06 -2.85
C TYR A 177 1.44 -10.10 -1.40
N VAL A 178 1.67 -8.94 -0.79
CA VAL A 178 2.10 -8.85 0.61
C VAL A 178 0.96 -9.24 1.56
N HIS A 179 -0.26 -8.76 1.31
CA HIS A 179 -1.42 -9.11 2.14
C HIS A 179 -1.73 -10.61 2.06
N GLU A 180 -1.59 -11.23 0.88
CA GLU A 180 -1.74 -12.68 0.71
C GLU A 180 -0.70 -13.48 1.53
N ALA A 181 0.55 -13.00 1.60
CA ALA A 181 1.59 -13.61 2.43
C ALA A 181 1.37 -13.40 3.93
N ASN A 182 0.94 -12.20 4.33
CA ASN A 182 0.70 -11.86 5.74
C ASN A 182 -0.51 -12.61 6.30
N LEU A 183 -1.53 -12.87 5.49
CA LEU A 183 -2.68 -13.68 5.89
C LEU A 183 -2.25 -15.09 6.31
N GLU A 184 -1.27 -15.70 5.63
CA GLU A 184 -0.77 -17.02 5.98
C GLU A 184 -0.09 -17.01 7.37
N VAL A 185 0.71 -15.98 7.68
CA VAL A 185 1.33 -15.79 9.00
C VAL A 185 0.28 -15.68 10.11
N LEU A 186 -0.78 -14.87 9.88
CA LEU A 186 -1.88 -14.71 10.84
C LEU A 186 -2.64 -16.03 11.03
N MET A 187 -2.96 -16.73 9.93
CA MET A 187 -3.70 -17.99 9.96
C MET A 187 -2.93 -19.08 10.71
N ASP A 188 -1.61 -19.18 10.52
CA ASP A 188 -0.77 -20.13 11.25
C ASP A 188 -0.85 -19.90 12.76
N VAL A 189 -0.78 -18.63 13.20
CA VAL A 189 -0.93 -18.27 14.62
C VAL A 189 -2.31 -18.66 15.16
N PHE A 190 -3.38 -18.32 14.45
CA PHE A 190 -4.75 -18.59 14.91
C PHE A 190 -5.05 -20.09 14.96
N GLN A 191 -4.57 -20.85 13.98
CA GLN A 191 -4.72 -22.31 13.95
C GLN A 191 -3.92 -23.00 15.06
N GLU A 192 -2.70 -22.54 15.34
CA GLU A 192 -1.86 -23.10 16.40
C GLU A 192 -2.41 -22.81 17.80
N ALA A 193 -2.97 -21.61 18.02
CA ALA A 193 -3.52 -21.21 19.31
C ALA A 193 -4.70 -22.10 19.76
N ARG A 194 -5.45 -22.65 18.80
CA ARG A 194 -6.65 -23.49 19.03
C ARG A 194 -7.63 -22.84 20.01
N VAL A 195 -7.81 -21.53 19.89
CA VAL A 195 -8.76 -20.76 20.71
C VAL A 195 -10.12 -20.81 20.03
N SER A 196 -11.17 -21.08 20.80
CA SER A 196 -12.56 -21.03 20.31
C SER A 196 -13.02 -19.57 20.21
N GLY A 197 -13.68 -19.22 19.12
CA GLY A 197 -14.20 -17.88 18.86
C GLY A 197 -13.81 -17.39 17.48
N THR A 198 -14.35 -16.25 17.08
CA THR A 198 -13.94 -15.55 15.87
C THR A 198 -12.87 -14.54 16.22
N VAL A 199 -11.75 -14.59 15.50
CA VAL A 199 -10.76 -13.50 15.50
C VAL A 199 -11.05 -12.66 14.27
N GLU A 200 -11.20 -11.36 14.47
CA GLU A 200 -11.36 -10.40 13.40
C GLU A 200 -10.20 -9.42 13.46
N THR A 201 -9.48 -9.31 12.35
CA THR A 201 -8.36 -8.39 12.21
C THR A 201 -8.65 -7.40 11.10
N VAL A 202 -8.30 -6.14 11.36
CA VAL A 202 -8.36 -5.09 10.36
C VAL A 202 -6.97 -4.46 10.20
N VAL A 203 -6.64 -4.08 8.97
CA VAL A 203 -5.43 -3.35 8.68
C VAL A 203 -5.63 -1.91 9.11
N ALA A 204 -4.81 -1.43 10.05
CA ALA A 204 -4.81 -0.03 10.47
C ALA A 204 -3.86 0.82 9.61
N ARG A 205 -2.79 0.20 9.08
CA ARG A 205 -1.80 0.90 8.26
C ARG A 205 -1.08 -0.05 7.29
N SER A 206 -0.88 0.40 6.06
CA SER A 206 -0.04 -0.28 5.06
C SER A 206 0.98 0.68 4.47
N GLU A 207 2.23 0.23 4.38
CA GLU A 207 3.33 0.93 3.75
C GLU A 207 3.94 0.06 2.65
N MET A 208 4.34 0.69 1.54
CA MET A 208 4.99 0.01 0.42
C MET A 208 6.08 0.91 -0.18
N ASP A 209 7.32 0.45 -0.18
CA ASP A 209 8.45 1.02 -0.93
C ASP A 209 8.70 0.16 -2.18
N HIS A 210 8.58 0.74 -3.37
CA HIS A 210 8.90 0.06 -4.63
C HIS A 210 10.38 0.26 -4.96
N VAL A 211 11.13 -0.84 -5.05
CA VAL A 211 12.60 -0.83 -5.23
C VAL A 211 12.98 -1.18 -6.67
N ALA A 212 12.36 -2.21 -7.24
CA ALA A 212 12.57 -2.65 -8.61
C ALA A 212 11.26 -3.17 -9.25
N GLN A 213 11.23 -3.23 -10.58
CA GLN A 213 10.05 -3.65 -11.34
C GLN A 213 9.97 -5.17 -11.44
N MET A 214 8.81 -5.74 -11.09
CA MET A 214 8.46 -7.12 -11.36
C MET A 214 7.83 -7.27 -12.75
N ASN A 215 8.08 -8.40 -13.40
CA ASN A 215 7.59 -8.71 -14.74
C ASN A 215 6.73 -9.98 -14.74
N LEU A 216 5.88 -10.12 -15.75
CA LEU A 216 5.16 -11.37 -15.97
C LEU A 216 6.12 -12.48 -16.41
N ARG A 217 6.18 -13.55 -15.62
CA ARG A 217 6.91 -14.77 -15.95
C ARG A 217 6.28 -15.99 -15.26
N PRO A 218 6.57 -17.23 -15.72
CA PRO A 218 6.08 -18.44 -15.09
C PRO A 218 6.62 -18.66 -13.66
N GLU A 219 7.87 -18.26 -13.41
CA GLU A 219 8.55 -18.45 -12.14
C GLU A 219 8.08 -17.45 -11.09
N ALA A 220 7.95 -17.91 -9.85
CA ALA A 220 7.49 -17.09 -8.77
C ALA A 220 8.52 -16.02 -8.36
N TYR A 221 8.02 -14.95 -7.77
CA TYR A 221 8.76 -14.11 -6.83
C TYR A 221 8.50 -14.65 -5.41
N ASP A 222 9.41 -14.38 -4.48
CA ASP A 222 9.23 -14.79 -3.09
C ASP A 222 8.86 -13.60 -2.23
N VAL A 223 7.75 -13.71 -1.49
CA VAL A 223 7.41 -12.77 -0.43
C VAL A 223 7.89 -13.33 0.89
N TRP A 224 8.78 -12.59 1.53
CA TRP A 224 9.32 -12.87 2.85
C TRP A 224 8.55 -12.02 3.85
N SER A 225 7.95 -12.64 4.86
CA SER A 225 7.18 -11.94 5.91
C SER A 225 7.63 -12.37 7.29
N ARG A 226 7.60 -11.45 8.26
CA ARG A 226 7.88 -11.72 9.66
C ARG A 226 7.06 -10.82 10.58
N VAL A 227 6.87 -11.25 11.82
CA VAL A 227 6.34 -10.38 12.87
C VAL A 227 7.47 -9.49 13.37
N SER A 228 7.35 -8.17 13.23
CA SER A 228 8.37 -7.21 13.65
C SER A 228 8.04 -6.50 14.96
N ALA A 229 6.76 -6.42 15.33
CA ALA A 229 6.32 -5.92 16.62
C ALA A 229 4.97 -6.50 17.02
N VAL A 230 4.74 -6.65 18.33
CA VAL A 230 3.47 -7.10 18.90
C VAL A 230 3.04 -6.11 19.97
N GLY A 231 1.86 -5.54 19.81
CA GLY A 231 1.18 -4.71 20.79
C GLY A 231 0.10 -5.48 21.54
N GLN A 232 -0.58 -4.80 22.46
CA GLN A 232 -1.70 -5.41 23.20
C GLN A 232 -2.87 -5.79 22.29
N THR A 233 -3.14 -4.96 21.28
CA THR A 233 -4.26 -5.13 20.33
C THR A 233 -3.80 -5.26 18.89
N SER A 234 -2.49 -5.22 18.62
CA SER A 234 -1.95 -5.12 17.26
C SER A 234 -0.77 -6.03 17.03
N VAL A 235 -0.51 -6.32 15.76
CA VAL A 235 0.71 -6.98 15.29
C VAL A 235 1.22 -6.23 14.05
N THR A 236 2.53 -6.02 13.98
CA THR A 236 3.19 -5.41 12.83
C THR A 236 3.93 -6.50 12.07
N LEU A 237 3.70 -6.57 10.77
CA LEU A 237 4.42 -7.45 9.86
C LEU A 237 5.31 -6.62 8.94
N ASP A 238 6.59 -6.98 8.88
CA ASP A 238 7.51 -6.49 7.86
C ASP A 238 7.60 -7.54 6.74
N SER A 239 7.56 -7.07 5.50
CA SER A 239 7.62 -7.93 4.31
C SER A 239 8.59 -7.40 3.26
N GLU A 240 9.26 -8.31 2.55
CA GLU A 240 10.04 -8.01 1.34
C GLU A 240 9.65 -8.92 0.20
N ILE A 241 9.63 -8.39 -1.03
CA ILE A 241 9.44 -9.18 -2.24
C ILE A 241 10.80 -9.34 -2.92
N HIS A 242 11.22 -10.57 -3.18
CA HIS A 242 12.50 -10.91 -3.79
C HIS A 242 12.34 -11.62 -5.13
N ASP A 243 13.28 -11.37 -6.04
CA ASP A 243 13.47 -12.15 -7.25
C ASP A 243 14.51 -13.27 -7.00
N PRO A 244 14.09 -14.53 -6.81
CA PRO A 244 15.03 -15.63 -6.57
C PRO A 244 15.87 -15.98 -7.80
N LEU A 245 15.52 -15.50 -9.00
CA LEU A 245 16.27 -15.74 -10.23
C LEU A 245 17.37 -14.70 -10.48
N ASP A 246 17.31 -13.55 -9.81
CA ASP A 246 18.30 -12.46 -9.89
C ASP A 246 19.04 -12.32 -8.55
N GLY A 247 19.52 -13.43 -8.00
CA GLY A 247 20.31 -13.46 -6.77
C GLY A 247 19.59 -12.87 -5.54
N ASP A 248 18.31 -13.21 -5.37
CA ASP A 248 17.41 -12.67 -4.33
C ASP A 248 17.28 -11.14 -4.37
N ARG A 249 17.32 -10.54 -5.57
CA ARG A 249 17.17 -9.09 -5.73
C ARG A 249 15.89 -8.60 -5.10
N LEU A 250 16.02 -7.55 -4.29
CA LEU A 250 14.89 -6.90 -3.65
C LEU A 250 14.05 -6.11 -4.66
N MET A 251 12.75 -6.39 -4.68
CA MET A 251 11.76 -5.78 -5.55
C MET A 251 10.91 -4.74 -4.81
N ALA A 252 10.50 -5.04 -3.57
CA ALA A 252 9.72 -4.11 -2.76
C ALA A 252 9.86 -4.39 -1.27
N ARG A 253 9.63 -3.38 -0.43
CA ARG A 253 9.50 -3.51 1.02
C ARG A 253 8.12 -3.07 1.45
N SER A 254 7.56 -3.75 2.45
CA SER A 254 6.28 -3.38 3.01
C SER A 254 6.25 -3.52 4.51
N ARG A 255 5.39 -2.74 5.14
CA ARG A 255 5.00 -2.90 6.53
C ARG A 255 3.49 -2.81 6.64
N VAL A 256 2.89 -3.74 7.36
CA VAL A 256 1.45 -3.76 7.63
C VAL A 256 1.22 -3.84 9.13
N VAL A 257 0.33 -2.99 9.65
CA VAL A 257 -0.13 -3.04 11.04
C VAL A 257 -1.55 -3.57 11.04
N GLU A 258 -1.72 -4.76 11.62
CA GLU A 258 -3.01 -5.42 11.83
C GLU A 258 -3.46 -5.17 13.27
N VAL A 259 -4.75 -4.94 13.46
CA VAL A 259 -5.38 -4.70 14.75
C VAL A 259 -6.48 -5.71 14.96
N ASN A 260 -6.44 -6.40 16.10
CA ASN A 260 -7.54 -7.23 16.57
C ASN A 260 -8.71 -6.35 16.99
N VAL A 261 -9.90 -6.67 16.51
CA VAL A 261 -11.12 -5.91 16.81
C VAL A 261 -12.20 -6.77 17.43
N ASP A 262 -13.06 -6.14 18.21
CA ASP A 262 -14.33 -6.71 18.66
C ASP A 262 -15.38 -6.69 17.52
N PRO A 263 -16.54 -7.35 17.68
CA PRO A 263 -17.61 -7.33 16.68
C PRO A 263 -18.18 -5.94 16.36
N GLU A 264 -17.88 -4.93 17.18
CA GLU A 264 -18.23 -3.53 16.93
C GLU A 264 -17.12 -2.77 16.19
N GLY A 265 -16.02 -3.42 15.82
CA GLY A 265 -14.88 -2.85 15.10
C GLY A 265 -13.92 -2.04 15.98
N ARG A 266 -13.99 -2.17 17.31
CA ARG A 266 -13.11 -1.45 18.24
C ARG A 266 -11.86 -2.29 18.57
N PRO A 267 -10.68 -1.68 18.73
CA PRO A 267 -9.48 -2.41 19.12
C PRO A 267 -9.68 -3.21 20.40
N ALA A 268 -9.40 -4.52 20.33
CA ALA A 268 -9.56 -5.45 21.44
C ALA A 268 -8.22 -6.15 21.73
N PRO A 269 -7.88 -6.42 23.00
CA PRO A 269 -6.67 -7.17 23.32
C PRO A 269 -6.66 -8.56 22.66
N TRP A 270 -5.48 -9.00 22.24
CA TRP A 270 -5.30 -10.38 21.81
C TRP A 270 -5.64 -11.34 22.95
N HIS A 271 -6.22 -12.50 22.62
CA HIS A 271 -6.25 -13.62 23.55
C HIS A 271 -4.80 -13.98 23.94
N GLU A 272 -4.56 -14.31 25.21
CA GLU A 272 -3.23 -14.61 25.78
C GLU A 272 -2.39 -15.53 24.86
N LYS A 273 -2.95 -16.68 24.46
CA LYS A 273 -2.31 -17.59 23.50
C LYS A 273 -1.95 -16.97 22.14
N HIS A 274 -2.80 -16.12 21.55
CA HIS A 274 -2.47 -15.44 20.29
C HIS A 274 -1.29 -14.49 20.51
N HIS A 275 -1.32 -13.72 21.60
CA HIS A 275 -0.25 -12.80 21.94
C HIS A 275 1.08 -13.54 22.15
N GLU A 276 1.10 -14.63 22.92
CA GLU A 276 2.29 -15.48 23.13
C GLU A 276 2.87 -16.01 21.81
N LEU A 277 2.01 -16.48 20.91
CA LEU A 277 2.40 -17.02 19.61
C LEU A 277 2.88 -15.96 18.62
N PHE A 278 2.36 -14.74 18.68
CA PHE A 278 2.91 -13.62 17.93
C PHE A 278 4.28 -13.20 18.49
N VAL A 279 4.41 -13.12 19.82
CA VAL A 279 5.68 -12.75 20.47
C VAL A 279 6.77 -13.77 20.18
N SER A 280 6.45 -15.07 20.16
CA SER A 280 7.43 -16.12 19.82
C SER A 280 7.91 -16.07 18.36
N ARG A 281 7.19 -15.36 17.48
CA ARG A 281 7.52 -15.16 16.06
C ARG A 281 8.21 -13.82 15.78
N ILE A 282 8.49 -13.00 16.80
CA ILE A 282 9.26 -11.78 16.62
C ILE A 282 10.65 -12.13 16.09
N GLY A 283 11.04 -11.53 14.97
CA GLY A 283 12.32 -11.73 14.30
C GLY A 283 12.77 -10.50 13.56
#